data_AF-A0A6I4N7Q9-F1
#
_entry.id   AF-A0A6I4N7Q9-F1
#
_cell.length_a   1.000
_cell.length_b   1.000
_cell.length_c   1.000
_cell.angle_alpha   90.00
_cell.angle_beta   90.00
_cell.angle_gamma   90.00
#
_symmetry.space_group_name_H-M   'P 1'
#
loop_
_entity.id
_entity.type
_entity.pdbx_description
1 polymer ?
#
loop_
_entity_poly.entity_id
_entity_poly.type
_entity_poly.pdbx_seq_one_letter_code
_entity_poly.pdbx_strand_id
1 'polypeptide(L)'
;MALWNVMYEDWQMECCGTPFSVGDEVAWQLGGGPQLYSVERHGEEGPDTVGRVRSVQMVTWGFARAAGTDTFEPVKGEEWLRPVESCPKWFVDPVEGSREQGYFRREVGVLVSLDVPDDAE
;
A
#
# COMPACT_ATOMS: atom_id res chain seq x y z
N MET A 1 -10.28 8.28 -19.11
CA MET A 1 -9.32 8.00 -18.05
C MET A 1 -9.60 6.60 -17.55
N ALA A 2 -8.58 5.77 -17.49
CA ALA A 2 -8.67 4.46 -16.87
C ALA A 2 -8.52 4.61 -15.35
N LEU A 3 -9.22 3.79 -14.59
CA LEU A 3 -9.07 3.73 -13.14
C LEU A 3 -8.19 2.54 -12.77
N TRP A 4 -7.00 2.81 -12.25
CA TRP A 4 -6.06 1.78 -11.84
C TRP A 4 -6.02 1.69 -10.31
N ASN A 5 -5.93 0.47 -9.78
CA ASN A 5 -5.70 0.24 -8.37
C ASN A 5 -4.21 -0.04 -8.16
N VAL A 6 -3.58 0.74 -7.28
CA VAL A 6 -2.15 0.67 -7.00
C VAL A 6 -1.96 0.42 -5.51
N MET A 7 -1.28 -0.66 -5.14
CA MET A 7 -0.77 -0.86 -3.79
C MET A 7 0.55 -0.11 -3.64
N TYR A 8 0.68 0.69 -2.60
CA TYR A 8 1.95 1.29 -2.19
C TYR A 8 2.27 0.76 -0.79
N GLU A 9 3.25 -0.13 -0.69
CA GLU A 9 3.64 -0.76 0.56
C GLU A 9 4.30 0.23 1.54
N ASP A 10 4.10 -0.02 2.84
CA ASP A 10 4.64 0.81 3.91
C ASP A 10 6.16 0.99 3.80
N TRP A 11 6.92 -0.08 3.69
CA TRP A 11 8.38 -0.03 3.66
C TRP A 11 8.93 0.75 2.46
N GLN A 12 8.27 0.67 1.30
CA GLN A 12 8.66 1.47 0.13
C GLN A 12 8.38 2.95 0.38
N MET A 13 7.20 3.26 0.94
CA MET A 13 6.83 4.63 1.29
C MET A 13 7.76 5.20 2.34
N GLU A 14 8.10 4.45 3.38
CA GLU A 14 8.98 4.84 4.48
C GLU A 14 10.43 5.02 4.03
N CYS A 15 10.96 4.11 3.20
CA CYS A 15 12.33 4.16 2.74
C CYS A 15 12.57 5.36 1.80
N CYS A 16 11.81 5.44 0.71
CA CYS A 16 12.07 6.41 -0.37
C CYS A 16 10.82 7.13 -0.87
N GLY A 17 9.63 6.79 -0.36
CA GLY A 17 8.37 7.42 -0.76
C GLY A 17 8.25 8.90 -0.42
N THR A 18 7.37 9.55 -1.17
CA THR A 18 6.94 10.92 -0.92
C THR A 18 5.46 10.88 -0.57
N PRO A 19 5.02 11.43 0.57
CA PRO A 19 3.61 11.56 0.91
C PRO A 19 2.82 12.27 -0.20
N PHE A 20 1.57 11.85 -0.37
CA PHE A 20 0.64 12.39 -1.34
C PHE A 20 -0.78 12.40 -0.76
N SER A 21 -1.67 13.15 -1.38
CA SER A 21 -3.05 13.32 -0.97
C SER A 21 -4.01 13.07 -2.13
N VAL A 22 -5.28 12.89 -1.80
CA VAL A 22 -6.35 12.88 -2.80
C VAL A 22 -6.30 14.18 -3.60
N GLY A 23 -6.31 14.05 -4.92
CA GLY A 23 -6.21 15.15 -5.87
C GLY A 23 -4.79 15.51 -6.29
N ASP A 24 -3.74 14.90 -5.71
CA ASP A 24 -2.38 15.10 -6.19
C ASP A 24 -2.17 14.41 -7.54
N GLU A 25 -1.30 15.00 -8.36
CA GLU A 25 -0.72 14.31 -9.52
C GLU A 25 0.57 13.62 -9.07
N VAL A 26 0.70 12.35 -9.44
CA VAL A 26 1.83 11.50 -9.07
C VAL A 26 2.43 10.85 -10.30
N ALA A 27 3.73 10.61 -10.25
CA ALA A 27 4.47 9.86 -11.27
C ALA A 27 5.16 8.68 -10.59
N TRP A 28 4.69 7.46 -10.87
CA TRP A 28 5.18 6.23 -10.27
C TRP A 28 5.54 5.21 -11.35
N GLN A 29 6.65 4.53 -11.14
CA GLN A 29 6.95 3.29 -11.85
C GLN A 29 6.11 2.18 -11.21
N LEU A 30 5.36 1.44 -12.03
CA LEU A 30 4.40 0.44 -11.55
C LEU A 30 4.76 -0.97 -12.05
N GLY A 31 4.75 -1.96 -11.16
CA GLY A 31 4.80 -3.38 -11.49
C GLY A 31 3.43 -4.06 -11.33
N GLY A 32 3.37 -5.35 -11.62
CA GLY A 32 2.13 -6.14 -11.51
C GLY A 32 1.25 -6.10 -12.76
N GLY A 33 -0.08 -5.94 -12.59
CA GLY A 33 -1.03 -6.01 -13.71
C GLY A 33 -2.37 -5.33 -13.46
N PRO A 34 -3.28 -5.33 -14.45
CA PRO A 34 -4.45 -4.44 -14.50
C PRO A 34 -5.47 -4.61 -13.36
N GLN A 35 -5.40 -5.69 -12.59
CA GLN A 35 -6.25 -5.89 -11.42
C GLN A 35 -5.70 -5.15 -10.18
N LEU A 36 -4.38 -5.14 -10.03
CA LEU A 36 -3.66 -4.49 -8.94
C LEU A 36 -2.20 -4.28 -9.37
N TYR A 37 -1.82 -3.01 -9.47
CA TYR A 37 -0.44 -2.59 -9.65
C TYR A 37 0.23 -2.43 -8.28
N SER A 38 1.56 -2.52 -8.27
CA SER A 38 2.40 -2.18 -7.12
C SER A 38 3.35 -1.06 -7.53
N VAL A 39 3.66 -0.13 -6.63
CA VAL A 39 4.74 0.83 -6.88
C VAL A 39 6.06 0.10 -6.87
N GLU A 40 6.86 0.23 -7.92
CA GLU A 40 8.14 -0.46 -8.02
C GLU A 40 9.29 0.54 -8.11
N ARG A 41 10.22 0.46 -7.14
CA ARG A 41 11.44 1.31 -7.11
C ARG A 41 12.75 0.53 -6.99
N HIS A 42 12.68 -0.80 -6.88
CA HIS A 42 13.84 -1.64 -6.54
C HIS A 42 14.20 -2.71 -7.59
N GLY A 43 13.63 -2.67 -8.80
CA GLY A 43 14.20 -3.39 -9.94
C GLY A 43 13.24 -4.06 -10.91
N GLU A 44 11.92 -4.01 -10.69
CA GLU A 44 10.96 -4.43 -11.71
C GLU A 44 10.75 -3.33 -12.75
N GLU A 45 10.98 -3.65 -14.03
CA GLU A 45 10.67 -2.75 -15.15
C GLU A 45 9.15 -2.64 -15.29
N GLY A 46 8.66 -1.41 -15.33
CA GLY A 46 7.24 -1.12 -15.52
C GLY A 46 7.03 0.30 -15.99
N PRO A 47 5.82 0.66 -16.47
CA PRO A 47 5.59 1.97 -17.06
C PRO A 47 5.75 3.07 -16.03
N ASP A 48 6.45 4.14 -16.42
CA ASP A 48 6.38 5.43 -15.73
C ASP A 48 4.95 5.97 -15.92
N THR A 49 4.14 5.79 -14.89
CA THR A 49 2.71 6.11 -14.91
C THR A 49 2.49 7.45 -14.23
N VAL A 50 1.97 8.41 -14.98
CA VAL A 50 1.47 9.69 -14.44
C VAL A 50 -0.03 9.60 -14.29
N GLY A 51 -0.55 9.92 -13.11
CA GLY A 51 -1.98 9.90 -12.85
C GLY A 51 -2.38 10.80 -11.69
N ARG A 52 -3.70 11.01 -11.56
CA ARG A 52 -4.27 11.80 -10.47
C ARG A 52 -4.85 10.89 -9.39
N VAL A 53 -4.47 11.13 -8.14
CA VAL A 53 -4.94 10.37 -6.99
C VAL A 53 -6.43 10.64 -6.79
N ARG A 54 -7.26 9.61 -6.95
CA ARG A 54 -8.72 9.70 -6.77
C ARG A 54 -9.16 9.35 -5.37
N SER A 55 -8.55 8.33 -4.78
CA SER A 55 -8.81 7.93 -3.39
C SER A 55 -7.62 7.20 -2.80
N VAL A 56 -7.47 7.31 -1.49
CA VAL A 56 -6.46 6.59 -0.71
C VAL A 56 -7.16 5.80 0.39
N GLN A 57 -6.87 4.51 0.47
CA GLN A 57 -7.34 3.62 1.53
C GLN A 57 -6.13 3.15 2.33
N MET A 58 -6.10 3.44 3.63
CA MET A 58 -5.14 2.83 4.55
C MET A 58 -5.43 1.33 4.64
N VAL A 59 -4.41 0.50 4.40
CA VAL A 59 -4.50 -0.96 4.48
C VAL A 59 -3.91 -1.40 5.81
N THR A 60 -4.69 -2.11 6.61
CA THR A 60 -4.26 -2.70 7.88
C THR A 60 -4.45 -4.20 7.81
N TRP A 61 -3.43 -4.97 8.20
CA TRP A 61 -3.51 -6.43 8.33
C TRP A 61 -3.31 -6.88 9.78
N GLY A 62 -3.98 -7.97 10.14
CA GLY A 62 -3.72 -8.72 11.37
C GLY A 62 -2.61 -9.75 11.15
N PHE A 63 -1.76 -9.91 12.15
CA PHE A 63 -0.64 -10.84 12.14
C PHE A 63 -0.67 -11.70 13.40
N ALA A 64 -0.52 -13.02 13.23
CA ALA A 64 -0.43 -13.98 14.33
C ALA A 64 0.89 -14.75 14.25
N ARG A 65 1.44 -15.12 15.42
CA ARG A 65 2.63 -15.96 15.49
C ARG A 65 2.32 -17.37 14.98
N ALA A 66 3.08 -17.84 14.00
CA ALA A 66 2.98 -19.20 13.51
C ALA A 66 3.41 -20.20 14.60
N ALA A 67 2.62 -21.25 14.78
CA ALA A 67 2.79 -22.21 15.87
C ALA A 67 4.20 -22.81 15.89
N GLY A 68 4.88 -22.70 17.04
CA GLY A 68 6.22 -23.24 17.25
C GLY A 68 7.36 -22.44 16.59
N THR A 69 7.09 -21.21 16.15
CA THR A 69 8.10 -20.31 15.55
C THR A 69 8.06 -18.91 16.15
N ASP A 70 9.08 -18.10 15.90
CA ASP A 70 9.05 -16.66 16.17
C ASP A 70 8.55 -15.81 14.99
N THR A 71 8.08 -16.46 13.92
CA THR A 71 7.58 -15.81 12.71
C THR A 71 6.12 -15.39 12.87
N PHE A 72 5.78 -14.23 12.32
CA PHE A 72 4.41 -13.75 12.23
C PHE A 72 3.90 -13.84 10.80
N GLU A 73 2.69 -14.33 10.64
CA GLU A 73 2.02 -14.48 9.36
C GLU A 73 0.73 -13.66 9.32
N PRO A 74 0.37 -13.08 8.15
CA PRO A 74 -0.94 -12.46 7.98
C PRO A 74 -2.07 -13.42 8.31
N VAL A 75 -3.04 -12.97 9.10
CA VAL A 75 -4.23 -13.73 9.43
C VAL A 75 -5.22 -13.58 8.28
N LYS A 76 -5.61 -14.70 7.68
CA LYS A 76 -6.57 -14.72 6.57
C LYS A 76 -7.91 -14.09 6.98
N GLY A 77 -8.37 -13.10 6.22
CA GLY A 77 -9.65 -12.41 6.47
C GLY A 77 -9.54 -11.27 7.47
N GLU A 78 -8.34 -10.99 7.98
CA GLU A 78 -8.03 -9.84 8.83
C GLU A 78 -7.35 -8.75 8.02
N GLU A 79 -8.06 -8.32 6.98
CA GLU A 79 -7.71 -7.18 6.16
C GLU A 79 -8.75 -6.07 6.31
N TRP A 80 -8.29 -4.86 6.59
CA TRP A 80 -9.16 -3.69 6.74
C TRP A 80 -8.71 -2.57 5.81
N LEU A 81 -9.70 -1.90 5.24
CA LEU A 81 -9.53 -0.68 4.44
C LEU A 81 -10.21 0.47 5.16
N ARG A 82 -9.49 1.58 5.33
CA ARG A 82 -10.03 2.81 5.90
C ARG A 82 -9.73 3.98 4.95
N PRO A 83 -10.73 4.79 4.55
CA PRO A 83 -10.48 5.95 3.73
C PRO A 83 -9.64 6.99 4.49
N VAL A 84 -8.66 7.56 3.79
CA VAL A 84 -7.82 8.67 4.28
C VAL A 84 -7.63 9.71 3.18
N GLU A 85 -7.46 10.97 3.57
CA GLU A 85 -7.22 12.06 2.62
C GLU A 85 -5.75 12.12 2.16
N SER A 86 -4.83 11.60 2.97
CA SER A 86 -3.39 11.65 2.70
C SER A 86 -2.70 10.36 3.10
N CYS A 87 -1.76 9.90 2.27
CA CYS A 87 -0.82 8.84 2.61
C CYS A 87 0.25 9.39 3.55
N PRO A 88 0.46 8.81 4.75
CA PRO A 88 1.54 9.24 5.63
C PRO A 88 2.91 8.81 5.07
N LYS A 89 3.97 9.45 5.57
CA LYS A 89 5.35 8.98 5.33
C LYS A 89 5.68 7.75 6.18
N TRP A 90 5.18 7.72 7.41
CA TRP A 90 5.49 6.70 8.42
C TRP A 90 4.20 6.05 8.88
N PHE A 91 4.16 4.72 8.83
CA PHE A 91 2.99 3.90 9.12
C PHE A 91 3.02 3.42 10.57
N VAL A 92 1.84 3.17 11.12
CA VAL A 92 1.71 2.72 12.51
C VAL A 92 1.95 1.21 12.60
N ASP A 93 3.00 0.83 13.33
CA ASP A 93 3.34 -0.55 13.66
C ASP A 93 3.75 -0.67 15.15
N PRO A 94 2.96 -1.32 16.03
CA PRO A 94 1.61 -1.85 15.80
C PRO A 94 0.51 -0.79 16.02
N VAL A 95 -0.63 -0.94 15.32
CA VAL A 95 -1.87 -0.20 15.54
C VAL A 95 -2.61 -0.72 16.78
N GLU A 96 -2.62 -2.04 16.96
CA GLU A 96 -3.30 -2.74 18.05
C GLU A 96 -2.57 -4.05 18.37
N GLY A 97 -2.67 -4.51 19.62
CA GLY A 97 -2.02 -5.74 20.08
C GLY A 97 -0.50 -5.57 20.27
N SER A 98 0.21 -6.69 20.41
CA SER A 98 1.66 -6.67 20.53
C SER A 98 2.30 -7.97 20.03
N ARG A 99 3.52 -7.85 19.52
CA ARG A 99 4.35 -9.02 19.14
C ARG A 99 4.56 -9.96 20.32
N GLU A 100 4.71 -9.45 21.54
CA GLU A 100 4.88 -10.28 22.74
C GLU A 100 3.66 -11.20 22.98
N GLN A 101 2.45 -10.67 22.78
CA GLN A 101 1.19 -11.41 22.93
C GLN A 101 0.91 -12.37 21.77
N GLY A 102 1.76 -12.38 20.74
CA GLY A 102 1.64 -13.29 19.60
C GLY A 102 0.59 -12.86 18.57
N TYR A 103 -0.02 -11.68 18.75
CA TYR A 103 -0.95 -11.10 17.80
C TYR A 103 -0.85 -9.58 17.80
N PHE A 104 -0.80 -8.99 16.61
CA PHE A 104 -0.86 -7.53 16.44
C PHE A 104 -1.45 -7.15 15.09
N ARG A 105 -1.91 -5.91 14.96
CA ARG A 105 -2.29 -5.29 13.70
C ARG A 105 -1.28 -4.20 13.35
N ARG A 106 -0.99 -4.03 12.06
CA ARG A 106 -0.19 -2.89 11.58
C ARG A 106 -0.77 -2.33 10.29
N GLU A 107 -0.52 -1.05 10.07
CA GLU A 107 -0.69 -0.48 8.74
C GLU A 107 0.40 -1.05 7.83
N VAL A 108 0.03 -1.60 6.67
CA VAL A 108 0.95 -2.28 5.73
C VAL A 108 1.17 -1.48 4.44
N GLY A 109 0.50 -0.33 4.31
CA GLY A 109 0.58 0.52 3.14
C GLY A 109 -0.76 1.17 2.81
N VAL A 110 -0.89 1.65 1.58
CA VAL A 110 -2.13 2.24 1.06
C VAL A 110 -2.53 1.61 -0.26
N LEU A 111 -3.84 1.43 -0.45
CA LEU A 111 -4.45 1.13 -1.73
C LEU A 111 -4.94 2.44 -2.34
N VAL A 112 -4.40 2.78 -3.50
CA VAL A 112 -4.67 4.02 -4.23
C VAL A 112 -5.50 3.70 -5.45
N SER A 113 -6.57 4.45 -5.66
CA SER A 113 -7.22 4.50 -6.96
C SER A 113 -6.67 5.70 -7.73
N LEU A 114 -6.13 5.44 -8.91
CA LEU A 114 -5.42 6.41 -9.74
C LEU A 114 -6.20 6.60 -11.06
N ASP A 115 -6.58 7.85 -11.35
CA ASP A 115 -7.11 8.20 -12.66
C ASP A 115 -5.93 8.42 -13.62
N VAL A 116 -5.79 7.53 -14.60
CA VAL A 116 -4.70 7.52 -15.59
C VAL A 116 -5.25 7.94 -16.96
N PRO A 117 -4.53 8.75 -17.76
CA PRO A 117 -4.92 9.09 -19.13
C PRO A 117 -5.11 7.84 -19.98
N ASP A 118 -6.07 7.84 -20.91
CA ASP A 118 -6.37 6.65 -21.74
C ASP A 118 -5.23 6.28 -22.71
N ASP A 119 -4.33 7.21 -23.02
CA ASP A 119 -3.18 7.02 -23.92
C ASP A 119 -1.89 6.56 -23.21
N ALA A 120 -1.95 6.28 -21.91
CA ALA A 120 -0.81 5.74 -21.15
C ALA A 120 -0.76 4.22 -21.32
N GLU A 121 -0.26 3.76 -22.47
CA GLU A 121 0.10 2.35 -22.75
C GLU A 121 1.62 2.17 -22.80
#